data_AF-A0A847KI97-F1
#
_entry.id   AF-A0A847KI97-F1
#
_cell.length_a   1.000
_cell.length_b   1.000
_cell.length_c   1.000
_cell.angle_alpha   90.00
_cell.angle_beta   90.00
_cell.angle_gamma   90.00
#
_symmetry.space_group_name_H-M   'P 1'
#
loop_
_entity.id
_entity.type
_entity.pdbx_description
1 polymer ?
#
loop_
_entity_poly.entity_id
_entity_poly.type
_entity_poly.pdbx_seq_one_letter_code
_entity_poly.pdbx_strand_id
1 'polypeptide(L)'
;MTFEPRTYPEIVRDLLTTLTGGTVGETAVVPAGDVVELRLLQDRPIRRVSHLEGVVAVTRATADGEEVVEVPYRFTDADYELVATGAAGAEPDAIRFRPTGRRPPVGSTVTVNYYPSRARPVPVTDVGVGSVARTLLESVGREIAVVEQQLGHVYDSAFLDTAEGSSLDRVVALVGVARRPAGVATVQVRFTRAAGSTGRITIPVGTVVSDAEDNRYATAMPLVLEPGEPSRQVLAAAVSARTAAVAAGAIDRMEVRVAGVGPVGNDAPAAAAAAPESDEDLRRRARGALAVAARGTVDALRWGILSVPGVKAVSVTEFPNGVPGEIAVSVAYATPDEAVARDVADRIEELRPAGIRVVSSRATETEVRVTATLTLAGSGVPPADLAALQAGVEERVAALIADLPPGGTLRQGPIVLAALSDARVVDAAFEFATATGAGPTVSAPADAILRPVHPFTFRVSTEGGQAAPGAEIAVDVHLPVRLVAGVSAAQATAALTAATTSWVAGLQPGQAITVDGLLAAVRDDTRYQLLRSDTAVTTEAAGRFLQLSDGVGSQPVAAGDRVTLRGTVVDVREGGA
;
A
#
# COMPACT_ATOMS: atom_id res chain seq x y z
N MET A 1 -16.92 28.96 -3.66
CA MET A 1 -16.30 28.83 -4.99
C MET A 1 -15.31 27.70 -4.90
N THR A 2 -15.44 26.67 -5.74
CA THR A 2 -14.44 25.63 -5.93
C THR A 2 -13.37 26.15 -6.89
N PHE A 3 -12.10 25.94 -6.58
CA PHE A 3 -11.00 26.26 -7.49
C PHE A 3 -10.59 24.99 -8.22
N GLU A 4 -10.58 25.02 -9.54
CA GLU A 4 -10.09 23.94 -10.39
C GLU A 4 -9.03 24.53 -11.32
N PRO A 5 -7.78 24.05 -11.27
CA PRO A 5 -6.71 24.58 -12.12
C PRO A 5 -6.98 24.23 -13.58
N ARG A 6 -6.87 25.20 -14.48
CA ARG A 6 -7.03 24.97 -15.90
C ARG A 6 -5.87 24.16 -16.44
N THR A 7 -6.16 23.36 -17.46
CA THR A 7 -5.12 22.59 -18.13
C THR A 7 -4.24 23.51 -18.99
N TYR A 8 -2.98 23.13 -19.19
CA TYR A 8 -2.07 23.88 -20.07
C TYR A 8 -2.67 24.16 -21.47
N PRO A 9 -3.32 23.19 -22.15
CA PRO A 9 -3.99 23.45 -23.43
C PRO A 9 -5.10 24.51 -23.36
N GLU A 10 -5.89 24.54 -22.28
CA GLU A 10 -6.94 25.57 -22.07
C GLU A 10 -6.32 26.95 -21.93
N ILE A 11 -5.26 27.07 -21.12
CA ILE A 11 -4.55 28.33 -20.90
C ILE A 11 -3.97 28.84 -22.22
N VAL A 12 -3.28 27.99 -22.99
CA VAL A 12 -2.71 28.38 -24.30
C VAL A 12 -3.81 28.78 -25.28
N ARG A 13 -4.92 28.03 -25.34
CA ARG A 13 -6.09 28.38 -26.18
C ARG A 13 -6.63 29.77 -25.83
N ASP A 14 -6.78 30.05 -24.54
CA ASP A 14 -7.37 31.29 -24.07
C ASP A 14 -6.42 32.48 -24.30
N LEU A 15 -5.12 32.29 -24.07
CA LEU A 15 -4.08 33.28 -24.38
C LEU A 15 -4.02 33.59 -25.88
N LEU A 16 -4.04 32.56 -26.74
CA LEU A 16 -4.03 32.75 -28.20
C LEU A 16 -5.28 33.48 -28.69
N THR A 17 -6.45 33.12 -28.15
CA THR A 17 -7.72 33.76 -28.51
C THR A 17 -7.74 35.23 -28.08
N THR A 18 -7.23 35.53 -26.89
CA THR A 18 -7.12 36.90 -26.39
C THR A 18 -6.12 37.70 -27.21
N LEU A 19 -4.97 37.11 -27.56
CA LEU A 19 -3.94 37.79 -28.36
C LEU A 19 -4.48 38.23 -29.71
N THR A 20 -5.28 37.39 -30.37
CA THR A 20 -5.89 37.67 -31.70
C THR A 20 -7.19 38.46 -31.63
N GLY A 21 -7.51 39.06 -30.47
CA GLY A 21 -8.63 39.98 -30.30
C GLY A 21 -9.98 39.31 -30.12
N GLY A 22 -10.00 38.05 -29.69
CA GLY A 22 -11.17 37.35 -29.20
C GLY A 22 -11.38 37.52 -27.69
N THR A 23 -12.57 37.18 -27.24
CA THR A 23 -12.99 37.20 -25.83
C THR A 23 -13.13 35.76 -25.35
N VAL A 24 -12.69 35.48 -24.12
CA VAL A 24 -12.58 34.11 -23.57
C VAL A 24 -13.31 33.99 -22.24
N GLY A 25 -13.86 32.80 -21.97
CA GLY A 25 -14.38 32.43 -20.66
C GLY A 25 -15.70 33.10 -20.27
N GLU A 26 -16.45 33.66 -21.22
CA GLU A 26 -17.77 34.22 -20.89
C GLU A 26 -18.83 33.11 -20.85
N THR A 27 -19.79 33.25 -19.94
CA THR A 27 -20.80 32.23 -19.68
C THR A 27 -22.18 32.66 -20.14
N ALA A 28 -22.96 31.68 -20.63
CA ALA A 28 -24.36 31.86 -20.97
C ALA A 28 -25.20 30.71 -20.40
N VAL A 29 -26.39 31.03 -19.90
CA VAL A 29 -27.32 30.03 -19.35
C VAL A 29 -28.17 29.46 -20.48
N VAL A 30 -28.30 28.15 -20.53
CA VAL A 30 -29.11 27.44 -21.54
C VAL A 30 -30.60 27.59 -21.18
N PRO A 31 -31.40 28.29 -22.00
CA PRO A 31 -32.81 28.51 -21.69
C PRO A 31 -33.67 27.28 -22.01
N ALA A 32 -34.94 27.34 -21.63
CA ALA A 32 -35.96 26.39 -22.07
C ALA A 32 -36.29 26.63 -23.57
N GLY A 33 -35.42 26.15 -24.46
CA GLY A 33 -35.54 26.30 -25.91
C GLY A 33 -34.21 26.03 -26.62
N ASP A 34 -34.23 25.90 -27.94
CA ASP A 34 -33.05 25.49 -28.72
C ASP A 34 -32.03 26.62 -28.95
N VAL A 35 -32.37 27.85 -28.54
CA VAL A 35 -31.59 29.06 -28.81
C VAL A 35 -31.07 29.64 -27.50
N VAL A 36 -29.75 29.67 -27.33
CA VAL A 36 -29.04 30.36 -26.25
C VAL A 36 -28.75 31.78 -26.69
N GLU A 37 -29.45 32.75 -26.12
CA GLU A 37 -29.20 34.17 -26.40
C GLU A 37 -27.89 34.62 -25.73
N LEU A 38 -26.96 35.15 -26.52
CA LEU A 38 -25.66 35.62 -26.05
C LEU A 38 -25.70 37.11 -25.68
N ARG A 39 -26.86 37.60 -25.23
CA ARG A 39 -27.11 39.03 -24.98
C ARG A 39 -26.35 39.59 -23.78
N LEU A 40 -25.90 38.73 -22.88
CA LEU A 40 -25.17 39.12 -21.67
C LEU A 40 -23.64 39.17 -21.90
N LEU A 41 -23.16 38.77 -23.07
CA LEU A 41 -21.75 38.80 -23.44
C LEU A 41 -21.26 40.24 -23.66
N GLN A 42 -20.02 40.54 -23.24
CA GLN A 42 -19.49 41.90 -23.20
C GLN A 42 -19.29 42.49 -24.62
N ASP A 43 -18.66 41.73 -25.52
CA ASP A 43 -18.25 42.22 -26.83
C ASP A 43 -19.18 41.75 -27.96
N ARG A 44 -20.15 42.60 -28.31
CA ARG A 44 -21.14 42.30 -29.37
C ARG A 44 -21.06 43.32 -30.50
N PRO A 45 -21.44 42.95 -31.73
CA PRO A 45 -21.95 41.65 -32.21
C PRO A 45 -20.85 40.57 -32.38
N ILE A 46 -21.25 39.31 -32.42
CA ILE A 46 -20.33 38.16 -32.54
C ILE A 46 -20.07 37.86 -34.01
N ARG A 47 -18.82 37.57 -34.39
CA ARG A 47 -18.45 37.14 -35.74
C ARG A 47 -18.41 35.62 -35.87
N ARG A 48 -17.77 34.97 -34.90
CA ARG A 48 -17.62 33.50 -34.82
C ARG A 48 -17.36 33.07 -33.39
N VAL A 49 -17.79 31.86 -33.06
CA VAL A 49 -17.40 31.16 -31.84
C VAL A 49 -16.12 30.37 -32.14
N SER A 50 -15.13 30.47 -31.26
CA SER A 50 -13.86 29.73 -31.38
C SER A 50 -13.83 28.50 -30.47
N HIS A 51 -14.52 28.57 -29.34
CA HIS A 51 -14.66 27.46 -28.42
C HIS A 51 -16.01 27.51 -27.71
N LEU A 52 -16.67 26.37 -27.60
CA LEU A 52 -17.92 26.21 -26.86
C LEU A 52 -17.84 24.92 -26.04
N GLU A 53 -17.98 25.06 -24.73
CA GLU A 53 -17.95 23.95 -23.78
C GLU A 53 -19.10 24.05 -22.79
N GLY A 54 -19.51 22.92 -22.25
CA GLY A 54 -20.56 22.82 -21.24
C GLY A 54 -20.70 21.37 -20.80
N VAL A 55 -21.90 20.99 -20.36
CA VAL A 55 -22.18 19.61 -19.95
C VAL A 55 -23.24 18.98 -20.86
N VAL A 56 -23.19 17.66 -21.02
CA VAL A 56 -24.25 16.87 -21.67
C VAL A 56 -24.66 15.73 -20.75
N ALA A 57 -25.96 15.44 -20.72
CA ALA A 57 -26.51 14.32 -19.97
C ALA A 57 -26.23 13.00 -20.72
N VAL A 58 -25.55 12.06 -20.07
CA VAL A 58 -25.26 10.72 -20.59
C VAL A 58 -25.86 9.69 -19.63
N THR A 59 -26.66 8.78 -20.18
CA THR A 59 -27.21 7.67 -19.41
C THR A 59 -26.18 6.57 -19.26
N ARG A 60 -25.85 6.21 -18.01
CA ARG A 60 -24.96 5.12 -17.64
C ARG A 60 -25.76 4.00 -16.98
N ALA A 61 -25.54 2.76 -17.41
CA ALA A 61 -26.10 1.59 -16.74
C ALA A 61 -25.34 1.33 -15.43
N THR A 62 -26.09 1.20 -14.34
CA THR A 62 -25.62 0.86 -12.99
C THR A 62 -26.33 -0.40 -12.49
N ALA A 63 -25.85 -0.99 -11.39
CA ALA A 63 -26.42 -2.23 -10.84
C ALA A 63 -27.89 -2.09 -10.41
N ASP A 64 -28.33 -0.87 -10.07
CA ASP A 64 -29.68 -0.56 -9.59
C ASP A 64 -30.56 0.15 -10.65
N GLY A 65 -30.09 0.29 -11.89
CA GLY A 65 -30.84 0.89 -13.00
C GLY A 65 -30.02 1.79 -13.92
N GLU A 66 -30.69 2.67 -14.67
CA GLU A 66 -30.04 3.70 -15.50
C GLU A 66 -29.89 5.00 -14.70
N GLU A 67 -28.67 5.53 -14.62
CA GLU A 67 -28.36 6.81 -14.00
C GLU A 67 -27.96 7.83 -15.06
N VAL A 68 -28.52 9.05 -15.00
CA VAL A 68 -28.17 10.14 -15.90
C VAL A 68 -27.05 10.96 -15.26
N VAL A 69 -25.87 10.94 -15.87
CA VAL A 69 -24.68 11.66 -15.40
C VAL A 69 -24.36 12.80 -16.36
N GLU A 70 -24.14 14.00 -15.82
CA GLU A 70 -23.65 15.13 -16.60
C GLU A 70 -22.15 15.01 -16.80
N VAL A 71 -21.71 15.01 -18.06
CA VAL A 71 -20.29 14.95 -18.42
C VAL A 71 -19.88 16.21 -19.16
N PRO A 72 -18.68 16.75 -18.89
CA PRO A 72 -18.11 17.86 -19.68
C PRO A 72 -18.05 17.48 -21.16
N TYR A 73 -18.46 18.40 -22.03
CA TYR A 73 -18.50 18.20 -23.46
C TYR A 73 -18.11 19.47 -24.21
N ARG A 74 -17.27 19.29 -25.22
CA ARG A 74 -16.90 20.33 -26.18
C ARG A 74 -17.83 20.25 -27.39
N PHE A 75 -18.61 21.30 -27.60
CA PHE A 75 -19.52 21.40 -28.74
C PHE A 75 -18.78 21.83 -30.01
N THR A 76 -19.19 21.26 -31.13
CA THR A 76 -18.59 21.50 -32.45
C THR A 76 -19.63 22.06 -33.42
N ASP A 77 -19.21 22.40 -34.64
CA ASP A 77 -20.11 22.89 -35.69
C ASP A 77 -21.18 21.85 -36.10
N ALA A 78 -21.01 20.58 -35.73
CA ALA A 78 -22.02 19.54 -35.89
C ALA A 78 -23.15 19.65 -34.84
N ASP A 79 -22.87 20.29 -33.71
CA ASP A 79 -23.79 20.38 -32.57
C ASP A 79 -24.60 21.68 -32.57
N TYR A 80 -24.04 22.77 -33.11
CA TYR A 80 -24.68 24.09 -33.06
C TYR A 80 -24.49 24.90 -34.35
N GLU A 81 -25.23 26.01 -34.44
CA GLU A 81 -25.05 27.05 -35.43
C GLU A 81 -25.21 28.44 -34.78
N LEU A 82 -24.52 29.43 -35.34
CA LEU A 82 -24.61 30.81 -34.86
C LEU A 82 -25.72 31.53 -35.64
N VAL A 83 -26.66 32.15 -34.92
CA VAL A 83 -27.89 32.71 -35.51
C VAL A 83 -28.12 34.15 -35.07
N ALA A 84 -28.78 34.93 -35.93
CA ALA A 84 -29.21 36.28 -35.63
C ALA A 84 -30.66 36.26 -35.09
N THR A 85 -30.88 36.83 -33.91
CA THR A 85 -32.18 36.91 -33.23
C THR A 85 -32.70 38.34 -33.09
N GLY A 86 -31.86 39.36 -33.34
CA GLY A 86 -32.25 40.77 -33.32
C GLY A 86 -33.12 41.22 -34.50
N ALA A 87 -33.88 42.32 -34.32
CA ALA A 87 -34.85 42.87 -35.27
C ALA A 87 -34.30 43.26 -36.66
N ALA A 88 -32.98 43.38 -36.81
CA ALA A 88 -32.32 43.65 -38.09
C ALA A 88 -31.81 42.37 -38.81
N GLY A 89 -31.83 41.20 -38.15
CA GLY A 89 -31.50 39.89 -38.73
C GLY A 89 -30.10 39.71 -39.34
N ALA A 90 -29.21 40.70 -39.22
CA ALA A 90 -27.97 40.77 -40.00
C ALA A 90 -26.72 40.31 -39.25
N GLU A 91 -26.71 40.35 -37.92
CA GLU A 91 -25.54 40.04 -37.10
C GLU A 91 -25.86 38.93 -36.10
N PRO A 92 -25.03 37.88 -35.99
CA PRO A 92 -25.32 36.77 -35.10
C PRO A 92 -25.11 37.14 -33.62
N ASP A 93 -26.08 36.76 -32.79
CA ASP A 93 -26.15 37.11 -31.37
C ASP A 93 -26.70 35.96 -30.50
N ALA A 94 -26.89 34.77 -31.07
CA ALA A 94 -27.33 33.59 -30.35
C ALA A 94 -26.73 32.29 -30.92
N ILE A 95 -26.70 31.25 -30.10
CA ILE A 95 -26.33 29.89 -30.48
C ILE A 95 -27.60 29.06 -30.57
N ARG A 96 -27.85 28.41 -31.71
CA ARG A 96 -28.90 27.40 -31.85
C ARG A 96 -28.29 26.01 -31.87
N PHE A 97 -28.69 25.14 -30.94
CA PHE A 97 -28.28 23.74 -30.99
C PHE A 97 -29.07 22.99 -32.07
N ARG A 98 -28.37 22.18 -32.85
CA ARG A 98 -28.97 21.41 -33.95
C ARG A 98 -29.75 20.22 -33.38
N PRO A 99 -30.90 19.84 -33.98
CA PRO A 99 -31.66 18.67 -33.52
C PRO A 99 -30.89 17.35 -33.57
N THR A 100 -29.91 17.25 -34.49
CA THR A 100 -29.06 16.07 -34.67
C THR A 100 -27.80 16.09 -33.79
N GLY A 101 -27.52 17.21 -33.13
CA GLY A 101 -26.33 17.42 -32.31
C GLY A 101 -26.55 17.06 -30.85
N ARG A 102 -25.46 16.97 -30.07
CA ARG A 102 -25.60 16.88 -28.61
C ARG A 102 -26.04 18.24 -28.06
N ARG A 103 -26.91 18.22 -27.05
CA ARG A 103 -27.46 19.44 -26.44
C ARG A 103 -27.19 19.47 -24.94
N PRO A 104 -26.83 20.64 -24.38
CA PRO A 104 -26.71 20.78 -22.94
C PRO A 104 -28.08 20.77 -22.24
N PRO A 105 -28.17 20.26 -21.00
CA PRO A 105 -29.39 20.29 -20.20
C PRO A 105 -29.93 21.72 -20.01
N VAL A 106 -31.25 21.88 -19.94
CA VAL A 106 -31.88 23.18 -19.68
C VAL A 106 -31.47 23.69 -18.30
N GLY A 107 -31.08 24.96 -18.19
CA GLY A 107 -30.59 25.56 -16.95
C GLY A 107 -29.10 25.35 -16.68
N SER A 108 -28.41 24.50 -17.45
CA SER A 108 -26.95 24.39 -17.39
C SER A 108 -26.28 25.66 -17.97
N THR A 109 -24.99 25.82 -17.66
CA THR A 109 -24.19 26.94 -18.17
C THR A 109 -23.24 26.44 -19.25
N VAL A 110 -23.11 27.19 -20.34
CA VAL A 110 -22.08 26.99 -21.36
C VAL A 110 -21.04 28.10 -21.27
N THR A 111 -19.79 27.76 -21.48
CA THR A 111 -18.66 28.69 -21.56
C THR A 111 -18.31 28.90 -23.03
N VAL A 112 -18.18 30.15 -23.44
CA VAL A 112 -18.01 30.56 -24.84
C VAL A 112 -16.75 31.41 -24.99
N ASN A 113 -15.87 31.00 -25.90
CA ASN A 113 -14.82 31.85 -26.45
C ASN A 113 -15.23 32.26 -27.86
N TYR A 114 -15.11 33.54 -28.21
CA TYR A 114 -15.60 34.06 -29.49
C TYR A 114 -14.78 35.24 -29.99
N TYR A 115 -15.00 35.61 -31.24
CA TYR A 115 -14.45 36.82 -31.84
C TYR A 115 -15.56 37.82 -32.15
N PRO A 116 -15.48 39.07 -31.69
CA PRO A 116 -16.46 40.09 -32.04
C PRO A 116 -16.27 40.59 -33.48
N SER A 117 -17.34 41.04 -34.14
CA SER A 117 -17.27 41.57 -35.51
C SER A 117 -16.54 42.92 -35.58
N ARG A 118 -16.44 43.64 -34.46
CA ARG A 118 -15.74 44.92 -34.34
C ARG A 118 -14.45 44.79 -33.52
N ALA A 119 -13.69 43.72 -33.74
CA ALA A 119 -12.37 43.58 -33.12
C ALA A 119 -11.38 44.62 -33.67
N ARG A 120 -10.49 45.13 -32.81
CA ARG A 120 -9.39 46.00 -33.24
C ARG A 120 -8.44 45.19 -34.15
N PRO A 121 -7.82 45.80 -35.18
CA PRO A 121 -6.79 45.14 -35.96
C PRO A 121 -5.67 44.68 -35.04
N VAL A 122 -5.38 43.39 -35.05
CA VAL A 122 -4.32 42.81 -34.24
C VAL A 122 -3.06 42.70 -35.09
N PRO A 123 -1.90 43.23 -34.64
CA PRO A 123 -0.66 43.17 -35.42
C PRO A 123 -0.09 41.76 -35.53
N VAL A 124 -0.52 40.83 -34.67
CA VAL A 124 -0.07 39.43 -34.66
C VAL A 124 -1.12 38.55 -35.33
N THR A 125 -0.76 37.96 -36.47
CA THR A 125 -1.66 37.11 -37.26
C THR A 125 -1.21 35.66 -37.36
N ASP A 126 0.07 35.39 -37.10
CA ASP A 126 0.61 34.03 -37.13
C ASP A 126 0.51 33.38 -35.75
N VAL A 127 -0.44 32.47 -35.61
CA VAL A 127 -0.71 31.65 -34.41
C VAL A 127 -0.51 30.16 -34.69
N GLY A 128 0.12 29.84 -35.83
CA GLY A 128 0.46 28.48 -36.20
C GLY A 128 1.48 27.87 -35.25
N VAL A 129 1.51 26.54 -35.19
CA VAL A 129 2.57 25.81 -34.50
C VAL A 129 3.91 26.18 -35.15
N GLY A 130 4.90 26.57 -34.33
CA GLY A 130 6.20 27.05 -34.80
C GLY A 130 6.31 28.56 -34.98
N SER A 131 5.23 29.32 -34.82
CA SER A 131 5.29 30.78 -34.80
C SER A 131 6.04 31.31 -33.57
N VAL A 132 6.82 32.39 -33.73
CA VAL A 132 7.49 33.06 -32.61
C VAL A 132 6.48 33.53 -31.55
N ALA A 133 5.37 34.11 -31.99
CA ALA A 133 4.34 34.60 -31.07
C ALA A 133 3.71 33.47 -30.25
N ARG A 134 3.41 32.33 -30.91
CA ARG A 134 2.86 31.16 -30.23
C ARG A 134 3.87 30.55 -29.26
N THR A 135 5.14 30.39 -29.65
CA THR A 135 6.17 29.82 -28.77
C THR A 135 6.37 30.66 -27.50
N LEU A 136 6.34 31.99 -27.62
CA LEU A 136 6.40 32.88 -26.45
C LEU A 136 5.16 32.73 -25.56
N LEU A 137 3.96 32.66 -26.15
CA LEU A 137 2.73 32.45 -25.39
C LEU A 137 2.64 31.07 -24.74
N GLU A 138 3.13 30.03 -25.40
CA GLU A 138 3.23 28.68 -24.83
C GLU A 138 4.18 28.66 -23.62
N SER A 139 5.28 29.41 -23.68
CA SER A 139 6.17 29.59 -22.54
C SER A 139 5.49 30.31 -21.37
N VAL A 140 4.76 31.40 -21.63
CA VAL A 140 3.97 32.10 -20.61
C VAL A 140 2.83 31.22 -20.07
N GLY A 141 2.13 30.51 -20.96
CA GLY A 141 1.05 29.59 -20.61
C GLY A 141 1.53 28.45 -19.73
N ARG A 142 2.77 27.98 -19.91
CA ARG A 142 3.40 26.99 -19.03
C ARG A 142 3.58 27.54 -17.62
N GLU A 143 4.09 28.76 -17.48
CA GLU A 143 4.25 29.38 -16.17
C GLU A 143 2.90 29.62 -15.48
N ILE A 144 1.88 30.06 -16.22
CA ILE A 144 0.52 30.19 -15.69
C ILE A 144 -0.03 28.83 -15.24
N ALA A 145 0.16 27.77 -16.03
CA ALA A 145 -0.29 26.42 -15.67
C ALA A 145 0.40 25.92 -14.38
N VAL A 146 1.71 26.16 -14.24
CA VAL A 146 2.44 25.83 -13.01
C VAL A 146 1.89 26.60 -11.82
N VAL A 147 1.62 27.90 -11.96
CA VAL A 147 1.03 28.72 -10.89
C VAL A 147 -0.37 28.24 -10.51
N GLU A 148 -1.23 27.90 -11.49
CA GLU A 148 -2.56 27.37 -11.20
C GLU A 148 -2.50 26.01 -10.51
N GLN A 149 -1.60 25.11 -10.91
CA GLN A 149 -1.37 23.85 -10.20
C GLN A 149 -0.90 24.08 -8.75
N GLN A 150 0.01 25.04 -8.53
CA GLN A 150 0.44 25.41 -7.19
C GLN A 150 -0.71 25.97 -6.35
N LEU A 151 -1.58 26.80 -6.94
CA LEU A 151 -2.79 27.30 -6.28
C LEU A 151 -3.76 26.16 -5.95
N GLY A 152 -3.87 25.15 -6.82
CA GLY A 152 -4.63 23.93 -6.56
C GLY A 152 -4.12 23.20 -5.31
N HIS A 153 -2.80 22.96 -5.24
CA HIS A 153 -2.19 22.36 -4.05
C HIS A 153 -2.39 23.19 -2.78
N VAL A 154 -2.33 24.52 -2.87
CA VAL A 154 -2.62 25.40 -1.73
C VAL A 154 -4.08 25.28 -1.30
N TYR A 155 -5.00 25.26 -2.25
CA TYR A 155 -6.43 25.07 -1.99
C TYR A 155 -6.68 23.72 -1.30
N ASP A 156 -6.15 22.62 -1.85
CA ASP A 156 -6.30 21.28 -1.29
C ASP A 156 -5.65 21.15 0.10
N SER A 157 -4.59 21.92 0.38
CA SER A 157 -3.94 21.91 1.69
C SER A 157 -4.78 22.49 2.83
N ALA A 158 -5.92 23.13 2.53
CA ALA A 158 -6.84 23.68 3.51
C ALA A 158 -7.86 22.68 4.05
N PHE A 159 -8.02 21.51 3.42
CA PHE A 159 -9.04 20.52 3.80
C PHE A 159 -8.44 19.31 4.49
N LEU A 160 -9.13 18.78 5.49
CA LEU A 160 -8.64 17.64 6.29
C LEU A 160 -8.36 16.41 5.43
N ASP A 161 -9.19 16.14 4.43
CA ASP A 161 -9.10 14.93 3.61
C ASP A 161 -7.94 14.97 2.60
N THR A 162 -7.53 16.16 2.16
CA THR A 162 -6.53 16.34 1.10
C THR A 162 -5.21 16.96 1.60
N ALA A 163 -5.19 17.60 2.77
CA ALA A 163 -3.97 18.19 3.32
C ALA A 163 -2.97 17.11 3.74
N GLU A 164 -1.68 17.37 3.52
CA GLU A 164 -0.56 16.49 3.85
C GLU A 164 0.53 17.21 4.66
N GLY A 165 1.34 16.44 5.37
CA GLY A 165 2.50 16.90 6.13
C GLY A 165 2.21 18.08 7.05
N SER A 166 3.01 19.15 6.94
CA SER A 166 2.87 20.33 7.80
C SER A 166 1.55 21.09 7.61
N SER A 167 0.92 20.96 6.44
CA SER A 167 -0.40 21.58 6.21
C SER A 167 -1.47 20.80 6.95
N LEU A 168 -1.42 19.46 6.92
CA LEU A 168 -2.29 18.62 7.74
C LEU A 168 -2.13 18.95 9.23
N ASP A 169 -0.90 19.10 9.72
CA ASP A 169 -0.62 19.47 11.11
C ASP A 169 -1.32 20.78 11.52
N ARG A 170 -1.36 21.77 10.62
CA ARG A 170 -2.07 23.05 10.86
C ARG A 170 -3.59 22.88 10.86
N VAL A 171 -4.12 22.08 9.93
CA VAL A 171 -5.57 21.83 9.83
C VAL A 171 -6.07 21.10 11.09
N VAL A 172 -5.36 20.06 11.53
CA VAL A 172 -5.75 19.29 12.72
C VAL A 172 -5.56 20.07 14.02
N ALA A 173 -4.64 21.04 14.05
CA ALA A 173 -4.47 21.93 15.20
C ALA A 173 -5.74 22.77 15.48
N LEU A 174 -6.56 23.05 14.47
CA LEU A 174 -7.84 23.75 14.63
C LEU A 174 -8.84 22.98 15.49
N VAL A 175 -8.71 21.64 15.55
CA VAL A 175 -9.56 20.76 16.37
C VAL A 175 -8.84 20.28 17.64
N GLY A 176 -7.74 20.94 18.02
CA GLY A 176 -6.99 20.63 19.24
C GLY A 176 -6.16 19.35 19.17
N VAL A 177 -5.91 18.83 17.97
CA VAL A 177 -5.12 17.62 17.74
C VAL A 177 -3.72 18.02 17.28
N ALA A 178 -2.69 17.41 17.85
CA ALA A 178 -1.29 17.60 17.45
C ALA A 178 -0.63 16.25 17.18
N ARG A 179 0.21 16.18 16.14
CA ARG A 179 0.89 14.95 15.71
C ARG A 179 1.74 14.36 16.83
N ARG A 180 1.65 13.04 17.02
CA ARG A 180 2.50 12.32 17.97
C ARG A 180 3.93 12.24 17.40
N PRO A 181 4.94 12.70 18.15
CA PRO A 181 6.33 12.64 17.69
C PRO A 181 6.80 11.20 17.57
N ALA A 182 7.84 10.98 16.77
CA ALA A 182 8.54 9.70 16.77
C ALA A 182 9.08 9.40 18.18
N GLY A 183 9.12 8.12 18.54
CA GLY A 183 9.81 7.67 19.75
C GLY A 183 11.32 7.86 19.63
N VAL A 184 12.03 7.59 20.72
CA VAL A 184 13.50 7.44 20.71
C VAL A 184 13.84 5.99 20.98
N ALA A 185 14.95 5.50 20.44
CA ALA A 185 15.40 4.15 20.73
C ALA A 185 15.73 4.01 22.23
N THR A 186 15.40 2.88 22.83
CA THR A 186 15.66 2.63 24.26
C THR A 186 16.45 1.34 24.46
N VAL A 187 17.37 1.33 25.41
CA VAL A 187 18.29 0.22 25.65
C VAL A 187 18.54 0.03 27.14
N GLN A 188 18.69 -1.23 27.57
CA GLN A 188 19.14 -1.57 28.92
C GLN A 188 20.67 -1.57 28.96
N VAL A 189 21.24 -0.67 29.75
CA VAL A 189 22.68 -0.48 29.86
C VAL A 189 23.15 -1.03 31.21
N ARG A 190 24.10 -1.97 31.17
CA ARG A 190 24.80 -2.50 32.32
C ARG A 190 26.04 -1.67 32.63
N PHE A 191 26.10 -1.13 33.83
CA PHE A 191 27.29 -0.50 34.37
C PHE A 191 28.00 -1.47 35.31
N THR A 192 29.31 -1.66 35.10
CA THR A 192 30.14 -2.57 35.91
C THR A 192 31.02 -1.76 36.86
N ARG A 193 31.19 -2.23 38.10
CA ARG A 193 32.10 -1.63 39.09
C ARG A 193 33.56 -1.79 38.64
N ALA A 194 34.36 -0.73 38.77
CA ALA A 194 35.79 -0.78 38.52
C ALA A 194 36.52 -1.58 39.61
N ALA A 195 37.55 -2.33 39.22
CA ALA A 195 38.39 -3.06 40.16
C ALA A 195 39.01 -2.14 41.22
N GLY A 196 38.94 -2.53 42.49
CA GLY A 196 39.44 -1.73 43.62
C GLY A 196 38.50 -0.61 44.10
N SER A 197 37.36 -0.39 43.44
CA SER A 197 36.36 0.59 43.88
C SER A 197 35.54 0.07 45.06
N THR A 198 35.60 0.74 46.20
CA THR A 198 34.84 0.42 47.41
C THR A 198 33.76 1.47 47.68
N GLY A 199 32.66 1.06 48.34
CA GLY A 199 31.57 1.97 48.70
C GLY A 199 30.48 2.10 47.63
N ARG A 200 29.53 3.00 47.90
CA ARG A 200 28.35 3.25 47.06
C ARG A 200 28.74 4.14 45.87
N ILE A 201 28.30 3.78 44.66
CA ILE A 201 28.49 4.57 43.45
C ILE A 201 27.14 5.01 42.92
N THR A 202 27.00 6.30 42.60
CA THR A 202 25.78 6.86 42.03
C THR A 202 26.05 7.30 40.59
N ILE A 203 25.27 6.77 39.66
CA ILE A 203 25.25 7.15 38.27
C ILE A 203 24.02 8.04 38.08
N PRO A 204 24.21 9.34 37.81
CA PRO A 204 23.10 10.27 37.67
C PRO A 204 22.32 10.01 36.38
N VAL A 205 21.05 10.41 36.38
CA VAL A 205 20.26 10.56 35.15
C VAL A 205 21.01 11.47 34.16
N GLY A 206 20.92 11.17 32.87
CA GLY A 206 21.63 11.92 31.83
C GLY A 206 23.08 11.49 31.60
N THR A 207 23.58 10.46 32.30
CA THR A 207 24.89 9.87 31.95
C THR A 207 24.83 9.30 30.53
N VAL A 208 25.69 9.80 29.63
CA VAL A 208 25.72 9.44 28.21
C VAL A 208 26.68 8.28 27.94
N VAL A 209 26.18 7.27 27.24
CA VAL A 209 26.90 6.10 26.73
C VAL A 209 26.76 6.01 25.21
N SER A 210 27.75 5.44 24.53
CA SER A 210 27.70 5.28 23.08
C SER A 210 28.38 4.00 22.61
N ASP A 211 28.17 3.68 21.32
CA ASP A 211 28.80 2.58 20.61
C ASP A 211 29.97 3.07 19.72
N ALA A 212 30.53 2.19 18.90
CA ALA A 212 31.58 2.50 17.92
C ALA A 212 31.21 3.63 16.93
N GLU A 213 29.93 3.74 16.57
CA GLU A 213 29.38 4.61 15.52
C GLU A 213 28.88 5.98 16.06
N ASP A 214 29.10 6.28 17.34
CA ASP A 214 28.63 7.49 18.02
C ASP A 214 27.09 7.56 18.16
N ASN A 215 26.41 6.41 18.24
CA ASN A 215 25.02 6.34 18.65
C ASN A 215 24.91 6.57 20.16
N ARG A 216 24.38 7.72 20.56
CA ARG A 216 24.38 8.20 21.95
C ARG A 216 23.07 7.91 22.68
N TYR A 217 23.19 7.36 23.87
CA TYR A 217 22.09 7.05 24.79
C TYR A 217 22.36 7.67 26.15
N ALA A 218 21.35 8.30 26.75
CA ALA A 218 21.43 8.87 28.09
C ALA A 218 20.57 8.05 29.06
N THR A 219 21.12 7.76 30.24
CA THR A 219 20.37 7.10 31.32
C THR A 219 19.09 7.88 31.67
N ALA A 220 17.95 7.19 31.63
CA ALA A 220 16.62 7.79 31.84
C ALA A 220 16.24 7.89 33.33
N MET A 221 16.95 7.15 34.18
CA MET A 221 16.77 7.14 35.63
C MET A 221 18.14 6.99 36.32
N PRO A 222 18.30 7.48 37.55
CA PRO A 222 19.55 7.30 38.29
C PRO A 222 19.74 5.83 38.67
N LEU A 223 21.00 5.38 38.68
CA LEU A 223 21.39 4.05 39.12
C LEU A 223 22.33 4.15 40.31
N VAL A 224 22.08 3.35 41.34
CA VAL A 224 22.97 3.22 42.50
C VAL A 224 23.51 1.79 42.54
N LEU A 225 24.84 1.67 42.51
CA LEU A 225 25.55 0.44 42.82
C LEU A 225 25.86 0.43 44.30
N GLU A 226 25.23 -0.49 45.05
CA GLU A 226 25.49 -0.63 46.48
C GLU A 226 26.90 -1.22 46.72
N PRO A 227 27.48 -1.05 47.92
CA PRO A 227 28.77 -1.62 48.26
C PRO A 227 28.82 -3.14 47.98
N GLY A 228 29.81 -3.58 47.21
CA GLY A 228 29.98 -4.99 46.84
C GLY A 228 29.14 -5.45 45.64
N GLU A 229 28.22 -4.63 45.12
CA GLU A 229 27.47 -4.94 43.90
C GLU A 229 28.40 -4.83 42.67
N PRO A 230 28.58 -5.91 41.88
CA PRO A 230 29.55 -5.93 40.79
C PRO A 230 29.06 -5.21 39.53
N SER A 231 27.76 -5.26 39.25
CA SER A 231 27.16 -4.57 38.11
C SER A 231 25.65 -4.44 38.30
N ARG A 232 25.04 -3.45 37.64
CA ARG A 232 23.59 -3.26 37.64
C ARG A 232 23.16 -2.63 36.31
N GLN A 233 21.93 -2.91 35.89
CA GLN A 233 21.35 -2.38 34.65
C GLN A 233 20.43 -1.19 34.92
N VAL A 234 20.36 -0.29 33.95
CA VAL A 234 19.45 0.85 33.94
C VAL A 234 18.98 1.15 32.52
N LEU A 235 17.75 1.65 32.41
CA LEU A 235 17.20 2.08 31.13
C LEU A 235 17.89 3.36 30.66
N ALA A 236 18.32 3.38 29.40
CA ALA A 236 18.79 4.56 28.70
C ALA A 236 17.97 4.80 27.44
N ALA A 237 17.77 6.06 27.09
CA ALA A 237 17.04 6.50 25.91
C ALA A 237 17.99 7.26 24.98
N ALA A 238 17.77 7.15 23.67
CA ALA A 238 18.61 7.81 22.71
C ALA A 238 18.52 9.34 22.86
N VAL A 239 19.66 10.03 22.73
CA VAL A 239 19.74 11.50 22.89
C VAL A 239 19.05 12.22 21.73
N SER A 240 18.92 11.56 20.57
CA SER A 240 18.29 12.09 19.36
C SER A 240 17.33 11.05 18.78
N ALA A 241 16.21 11.50 18.22
CA ALA A 241 15.26 10.64 17.50
C ALA A 241 15.85 9.99 16.23
N ARG A 242 17.00 10.48 15.76
CA ARG A 242 17.73 9.91 14.62
C ARG A 242 18.76 8.85 15.00
N THR A 243 19.01 8.66 16.30
CA THR A 243 19.97 7.67 16.77
C THR A 243 19.44 6.27 16.49
N ALA A 244 20.24 5.46 15.78
CA ALA A 244 19.85 4.12 15.37
C ALA A 244 19.83 3.16 16.55
N ALA A 245 18.97 2.15 16.48
CA ALA A 245 18.91 1.07 17.47
C ALA A 245 20.17 0.19 17.36
N VAL A 246 20.93 0.12 18.45
CA VAL A 246 22.19 -0.64 18.49
C VAL A 246 21.97 -2.12 18.76
N ALA A 247 22.85 -2.97 18.23
CA ALA A 247 22.84 -4.41 18.49
C ALA A 247 23.25 -4.75 19.93
N ALA A 248 23.01 -5.99 20.36
CA ALA A 248 23.51 -6.49 21.64
C ALA A 248 25.05 -6.39 21.68
N GLY A 249 25.59 -5.89 22.79
CA GLY A 249 27.02 -5.75 23.04
C GLY A 249 27.71 -4.58 22.30
N ALA A 250 26.96 -3.73 21.60
CA ALA A 250 27.52 -2.64 20.81
C ALA A 250 27.92 -1.41 21.64
N ILE A 251 27.24 -1.13 22.76
CA ILE A 251 27.59 -0.02 23.65
C ILE A 251 28.88 -0.38 24.39
N ASP A 252 29.90 0.46 24.31
CA ASP A 252 31.22 0.18 24.88
C ASP A 252 31.87 1.36 25.61
N ARG A 253 31.34 2.57 25.44
CA ARG A 253 31.96 3.79 25.98
C ARG A 253 30.98 4.66 26.77
N MET A 254 31.55 5.42 27.70
CA MET A 254 30.91 6.52 28.41
C MET A 254 31.56 7.82 27.96
N GLU A 255 30.78 8.84 27.60
CA GLU A 255 31.32 10.16 27.25
C GLU A 255 31.94 10.84 28.47
N VAL A 256 31.25 10.77 29.61
CA VAL A 256 31.72 11.29 30.90
C VAL A 256 31.95 10.14 31.85
N ARG A 257 33.19 9.97 32.32
CA ARG A 257 33.52 8.91 33.28
C ARG A 257 32.91 9.19 34.65
N VAL A 258 32.21 8.21 35.20
CA VAL A 258 31.72 8.21 36.59
C VAL A 258 32.76 7.50 37.46
N ALA A 259 33.17 8.12 38.57
CA ALA A 259 34.17 7.56 39.45
C ALA A 259 33.72 6.20 40.02
N GLY A 260 34.62 5.21 39.98
CA GLY A 260 34.34 3.86 40.49
C GLY A 260 33.59 2.94 39.51
N VAL A 261 33.20 3.43 38.33
CA VAL A 261 32.60 2.64 37.24
C VAL A 261 33.68 2.22 36.24
N GLY A 262 33.64 0.94 35.86
CA GLY A 262 34.52 0.31 34.87
C GLY A 262 33.83 0.21 33.51
N PRO A 263 33.82 -0.98 32.86
CA PRO A 263 33.20 -1.14 31.54
C PRO A 263 31.67 -1.00 31.58
N VAL A 264 31.14 -0.44 30.51
CA VAL A 264 29.70 -0.31 30.24
C VAL A 264 29.34 -1.21 29.05
N GLY A 265 28.12 -1.75 29.03
CA GLY A 265 27.64 -2.55 27.91
C GLY A 265 26.14 -2.76 27.90
N ASN A 266 25.62 -3.35 26.84
CA ASN A 266 24.21 -3.76 26.72
C ASN A 266 24.13 -5.24 26.36
N ASP A 267 23.31 -6.02 27.06
CA ASP A 267 23.19 -7.46 26.77
C ASP A 267 22.15 -7.79 25.71
N ALA A 268 21.14 -6.93 25.60
CA ALA A 268 20.09 -7.02 24.62
C ALA A 268 20.24 -5.86 23.62
N PRO A 269 19.76 -6.02 22.36
CA PRO A 269 19.71 -4.92 21.42
C PRO A 269 18.80 -3.79 21.95
N ALA A 270 19.04 -2.57 21.46
CA ALA A 270 18.12 -1.47 21.69
C ALA A 270 16.78 -1.77 20.99
N ALA A 271 15.69 -1.40 21.65
CA ALA A 271 14.38 -1.37 21.02
C ALA A 271 14.32 -0.18 20.04
N ALA A 272 13.85 -0.44 18.82
CA ALA A 272 13.66 0.58 17.81
C ALA A 272 12.65 1.64 18.27
N ALA A 273 12.87 2.89 17.86
CA ALA A 273 11.92 3.96 18.07
C ALA A 273 10.57 3.66 17.40
N ALA A 274 9.47 4.02 18.05
CA ALA A 274 8.17 4.09 17.38
C ALA A 274 8.26 5.08 16.22
N ALA A 275 7.77 4.69 15.04
CA ALA A 275 7.71 5.56 13.88
C ALA A 275 6.85 6.82 14.20
N PRO A 276 7.13 7.96 13.56
CA PRO A 276 6.26 9.12 13.66
C PRO A 276 4.84 8.75 13.18
N GLU A 277 3.82 9.35 13.80
CA GLU A 277 2.43 9.15 13.37
C GLU A 277 2.28 9.55 11.90
N SER A 278 1.70 8.65 11.09
CA SER A 278 1.47 8.89 9.67
C SER A 278 0.37 9.93 9.44
N ASP A 279 0.31 10.52 8.25
CA ASP A 279 -0.76 11.46 7.90
C ASP A 279 -2.15 10.81 7.99
N GLU A 280 -2.26 9.53 7.60
CA GLU A 280 -3.54 8.84 7.68
C GLU A 280 -3.96 8.55 9.13
N ASP A 281 -3.02 8.14 9.99
CA ASP A 281 -3.30 7.94 11.42
C ASP A 281 -3.72 9.26 12.08
N LEU A 282 -3.00 10.35 11.77
CA LEU A 282 -3.31 11.69 12.27
C LEU A 282 -4.70 12.15 11.81
N ARG A 283 -5.03 11.92 10.53
CA ARG A 283 -6.32 12.28 9.95
C ARG A 283 -7.46 11.51 10.60
N ARG A 284 -7.31 10.19 10.81
CA ARG A 284 -8.29 9.38 11.56
C ARG A 284 -8.49 9.90 12.97
N ARG A 285 -7.42 10.25 13.68
CA ARG A 285 -7.52 10.82 15.04
C ARG A 285 -8.18 12.19 15.05
N ALA A 286 -7.90 13.05 14.07
CA ALA A 286 -8.53 14.36 13.94
C ALA A 286 -10.04 14.27 13.67
N ARG A 287 -10.47 13.37 12.78
CA ARG A 287 -11.90 13.06 12.58
C ARG A 287 -12.56 12.59 13.88
N GLY A 288 -11.84 11.76 14.65
CA GLY A 288 -12.32 11.33 15.96
C GLY A 288 -12.45 12.45 16.97
N ALA A 289 -11.54 13.42 17.01
CA ALA A 289 -11.68 14.58 17.89
C ALA A 289 -12.94 15.41 17.57
N LEU A 290 -13.25 15.60 16.28
CA LEU A 290 -14.49 16.25 15.82
C LEU A 290 -15.74 15.44 16.23
N ALA A 291 -15.73 14.12 16.02
CA ALA A 291 -16.85 13.25 16.38
C ALA A 291 -17.07 13.18 17.90
N VAL A 292 -16.00 13.20 18.69
CA VAL A 292 -16.03 13.15 20.16
C VAL A 292 -16.65 14.40 20.79
N ALA A 293 -16.58 15.57 20.13
CA ALA A 293 -17.31 16.75 20.56
C ALA A 293 -18.84 16.51 20.57
N ALA A 294 -19.33 15.60 19.72
CA ALA A 294 -20.71 15.12 19.69
C ALA A 294 -20.85 13.79 20.46
N ARG A 295 -20.59 13.81 21.78
CA ARG A 295 -20.78 12.65 22.68
C ARG A 295 -22.16 12.00 22.49
N GLY A 296 -22.23 10.69 22.70
CA GLY A 296 -23.50 9.96 22.67
C GLY A 296 -23.98 9.51 21.29
N THR A 297 -23.17 9.65 20.24
CA THR A 297 -23.47 9.13 18.89
C THR A 297 -22.66 7.87 18.58
N VAL A 298 -23.15 7.04 17.64
CA VAL A 298 -22.43 5.87 17.12
C VAL A 298 -21.05 6.27 16.58
N ASP A 299 -20.98 7.38 15.84
CA ASP A 299 -19.73 7.90 15.30
C ASP A 299 -18.77 8.38 16.39
N ALA A 300 -19.25 9.04 17.45
CA ALA A 300 -18.42 9.43 18.58
C ALA A 300 -17.79 8.23 19.29
N LEU A 301 -18.59 7.17 19.52
CA LEU A 301 -18.07 5.92 20.08
C LEU A 301 -17.05 5.27 19.13
N ARG A 302 -17.41 5.10 17.86
CA ARG A 302 -16.54 4.47 16.85
C ARG A 302 -15.20 5.19 16.74
N TRP A 303 -15.21 6.49 16.47
CA TRP A 303 -13.98 7.26 16.27
C TRP A 303 -13.24 7.57 17.56
N GLY A 304 -13.95 7.74 18.67
CA GLY A 304 -13.36 7.97 19.97
C GLY A 304 -12.57 6.76 20.47
N ILE A 305 -13.05 5.54 20.22
CA ILE A 305 -12.32 4.30 20.53
C ILE A 305 -11.17 4.09 19.55
N LEU A 306 -11.37 4.34 18.24
CA LEU A 306 -10.27 4.28 17.24
C LEU A 306 -9.11 5.24 17.54
N SER A 307 -9.34 6.31 18.31
CA SER A 307 -8.29 7.26 18.69
C SER A 307 -7.31 6.74 19.78
N VAL A 308 -7.68 5.65 20.46
CA VAL A 308 -6.86 5.02 21.51
C VAL A 308 -5.68 4.28 20.87
N PRO A 309 -4.42 4.55 21.27
CA PRO A 309 -3.25 3.84 20.76
C PRO A 309 -3.39 2.32 20.94
N GLY A 310 -3.08 1.53 19.91
CA GLY A 310 -3.18 0.08 19.97
C GLY A 310 -4.54 -0.49 19.56
N VAL A 311 -5.56 0.36 19.33
CA VAL A 311 -6.81 -0.03 18.65
C VAL A 311 -6.61 -0.01 17.14
N LYS A 312 -6.93 -1.12 16.48
CA LYS A 312 -6.82 -1.29 15.04
C LYS A 312 -8.13 -0.97 14.33
N ALA A 313 -9.23 -1.55 14.81
CA ALA A 313 -10.54 -1.38 14.19
C ALA A 313 -11.67 -1.52 15.23
N VAL A 314 -12.81 -0.88 14.97
CA VAL A 314 -13.97 -0.88 15.86
C VAL A 314 -15.24 -1.05 15.04
N SER A 315 -16.10 -1.95 15.49
CA SER A 315 -17.49 -2.08 15.02
C SER A 315 -18.44 -1.70 16.15
N VAL A 316 -19.48 -0.94 15.82
CA VAL A 316 -20.51 -0.48 16.76
C VAL A 316 -21.87 -0.83 16.16
N THR A 317 -22.66 -1.62 16.89
CA THR A 317 -23.98 -2.06 16.47
C THR A 317 -25.03 -1.60 17.48
N GLU A 318 -26.01 -0.84 17.01
CA GLU A 318 -27.17 -0.46 17.82
C GLU A 318 -28.17 -1.60 17.88
N PHE A 319 -28.82 -1.77 19.04
CA PHE A 319 -29.86 -2.77 19.26
C PHE A 319 -29.43 -4.19 18.87
N PRO A 320 -28.27 -4.69 19.34
CA PRO A 320 -27.74 -6.01 18.92
C PRO A 320 -28.70 -7.16 19.21
N ASN A 321 -29.53 -7.02 20.25
CA ASN A 321 -30.56 -7.98 20.65
C ASN A 321 -31.99 -7.52 20.28
N GLY A 322 -32.13 -6.51 19.42
CA GLY A 322 -33.41 -5.85 19.11
C GLY A 322 -34.00 -5.04 20.26
N VAL A 323 -33.24 -4.83 21.35
CA VAL A 323 -33.67 -4.11 22.55
C VAL A 323 -33.14 -2.66 22.50
N PRO A 324 -34.03 -1.65 22.53
CA PRO A 324 -33.63 -0.25 22.69
C PRO A 324 -32.85 -0.03 23.98
N GLY A 325 -31.77 0.74 23.92
CA GLY A 325 -30.97 1.07 25.10
C GLY A 325 -29.67 0.28 25.25
N GLU A 326 -29.36 -0.64 24.33
CA GLU A 326 -28.13 -1.43 24.32
C GLU A 326 -27.33 -1.25 23.02
N ILE A 327 -26.02 -1.09 23.14
CA ILE A 327 -25.06 -1.00 22.03
C ILE A 327 -23.99 -2.07 22.21
N ALA A 328 -23.70 -2.85 21.17
CA ALA A 328 -22.55 -3.76 21.13
C ALA A 328 -21.36 -3.08 20.46
N VAL A 329 -20.19 -3.19 21.08
CA VAL A 329 -18.93 -2.65 20.56
C VAL A 329 -17.90 -3.76 20.46
N SER A 330 -17.43 -4.06 19.25
CA SER A 330 -16.38 -5.05 19.01
C SER A 330 -15.09 -4.36 18.63
N VAL A 331 -14.04 -4.57 19.42
CA VAL A 331 -12.75 -3.88 19.29
C VAL A 331 -11.67 -4.87 18.85
N ALA A 332 -11.01 -4.57 17.73
CA ALA A 332 -9.81 -5.26 17.28
C ALA A 332 -8.56 -4.48 17.72
N TYR A 333 -7.66 -5.17 18.42
CA TYR A 333 -6.41 -4.59 18.92
C TYR A 333 -5.25 -4.97 18.01
N ALA A 334 -4.25 -4.09 17.86
CA ALA A 334 -3.01 -4.40 17.15
C ALA A 334 -2.14 -5.42 17.91
N THR A 335 -2.19 -5.36 19.25
CA THR A 335 -1.55 -6.33 20.14
C THR A 335 -2.47 -6.49 21.36
N PRO A 336 -2.73 -7.72 21.83
CA PRO A 336 -3.59 -7.94 22.98
C PRO A 336 -2.89 -7.46 24.27
N ASP A 337 -3.07 -6.19 24.61
CA ASP A 337 -2.57 -5.56 25.84
C ASP A 337 -3.75 -5.23 26.78
N GLU A 338 -3.64 -5.62 28.05
CA GLU A 338 -4.63 -5.30 29.07
C GLU A 338 -4.67 -3.82 29.43
N ALA A 339 -3.55 -3.10 29.33
CA ALA A 339 -3.52 -1.66 29.57
C ALA A 339 -4.38 -0.93 28.54
N VAL A 340 -4.19 -1.24 27.26
CA VAL A 340 -4.98 -0.67 26.16
C VAL A 340 -6.46 -1.03 26.30
N ALA A 341 -6.79 -2.24 26.75
CA ALA A 341 -8.18 -2.63 26.99
C ALA A 341 -8.85 -1.81 28.10
N ARG A 342 -8.10 -1.40 29.14
CA ARG A 342 -8.61 -0.48 30.18
C ARG A 342 -8.82 0.92 29.62
N ASP A 343 -7.85 1.44 28.85
CA ASP A 343 -7.98 2.76 28.21
C ASP A 343 -9.21 2.82 27.29
N VAL A 344 -9.50 1.73 26.56
CA VAL A 344 -10.70 1.60 25.74
C VAL A 344 -11.97 1.60 26.59
N ALA A 345 -12.00 0.87 27.71
CA ALA A 345 -13.16 0.83 28.60
C ALA A 345 -13.47 2.21 29.21
N ASP A 346 -12.44 2.92 29.69
CA ASP A 346 -12.56 4.29 30.21
C ASP A 346 -13.06 5.24 29.12
N ARG A 347 -12.56 5.07 27.89
CA ARG A 347 -12.99 5.86 26.74
C ARG A 347 -14.44 5.62 26.35
N ILE A 348 -14.91 4.38 26.42
CA ILE A 348 -16.33 4.03 26.19
C ILE A 348 -17.22 4.72 27.22
N GLU A 349 -16.84 4.68 28.51
CA GLU A 349 -17.60 5.33 29.58
C GLU A 349 -17.67 6.85 29.42
N GLU A 350 -16.59 7.49 28.95
CA GLU A 350 -16.58 8.93 28.70
C GLU A 350 -17.52 9.36 27.56
N LEU A 351 -17.66 8.51 26.54
CA LEU A 351 -18.37 8.81 25.31
C LEU A 351 -19.81 8.35 25.30
N ARG A 352 -20.15 7.32 26.10
CA ARG A 352 -21.50 6.76 26.11
C ARG A 352 -22.51 7.80 26.60
N PRO A 353 -23.71 7.84 26.00
CA PRO A 353 -24.78 8.66 26.52
C PRO A 353 -25.36 8.04 27.81
N ALA A 354 -25.86 8.90 28.70
CA ALA A 354 -26.50 8.45 29.93
C ALA A 354 -27.71 7.56 29.61
N GLY A 355 -27.88 6.47 30.36
CA GLY A 355 -29.00 5.53 30.21
C GLY A 355 -28.81 4.45 29.14
N ILE A 356 -27.74 4.48 28.34
CA ILE A 356 -27.40 3.42 27.39
C ILE A 356 -26.38 2.45 27.99
N ARG A 357 -26.64 1.15 27.82
CA ARG A 357 -25.73 0.06 28.19
C ARG A 357 -24.83 -0.27 27.01
N VAL A 358 -23.52 -0.17 27.21
CA VAL A 358 -22.53 -0.58 26.20
C VAL A 358 -21.96 -1.93 26.59
N VAL A 359 -22.05 -2.91 25.68
CA VAL A 359 -21.46 -4.23 25.81
C VAL A 359 -20.24 -4.29 24.90
N SER A 360 -19.05 -4.17 25.48
CA SER A 360 -17.79 -4.23 24.72
C SER A 360 -17.22 -5.65 24.71
N SER A 361 -16.82 -6.15 23.54
CA SER A 361 -16.12 -7.42 23.35
C SER A 361 -14.84 -7.24 22.53
N ARG A 362 -13.90 -8.18 22.67
CA ARG A 362 -12.75 -8.28 21.76
C ARG A 362 -13.22 -8.95 20.47
N ALA A 363 -12.82 -8.40 19.32
CA ALA A 363 -13.12 -9.02 18.05
C ALA A 363 -12.38 -10.36 17.93
N THR A 364 -13.07 -11.39 17.46
CA THR A 364 -12.48 -12.71 17.20
C THR A 364 -11.73 -12.71 15.86
N GLU A 365 -10.79 -13.64 15.66
CA GLU A 365 -10.10 -13.79 14.38
C GLU A 365 -10.72 -14.91 13.56
N THR A 366 -11.07 -14.62 12.30
CA THR A 366 -11.50 -15.63 11.33
C THR A 366 -10.45 -15.74 10.23
N GLU A 367 -9.89 -16.93 10.03
CA GLU A 367 -8.91 -17.17 8.97
C GLU A 367 -9.55 -17.06 7.58
N VAL A 368 -8.88 -16.35 6.67
CA VAL A 368 -9.22 -16.30 5.25
C VAL A 368 -8.05 -16.80 4.40
N ARG A 369 -8.30 -17.84 3.61
CA ARG A 369 -7.37 -18.31 2.58
C ARG A 369 -7.61 -17.55 1.29
N VAL A 370 -6.53 -17.11 0.65
CA VAL A 370 -6.56 -16.31 -0.58
C VAL A 370 -5.95 -17.12 -1.72
N THR A 371 -6.70 -17.27 -2.80
CA THR A 371 -6.20 -17.79 -4.08
C THR A 371 -6.21 -16.67 -5.11
N ALA A 372 -5.04 -16.29 -5.60
CA ALA A 372 -4.85 -15.25 -6.60
C ALA A 372 -4.53 -15.87 -7.96
N THR A 373 -5.25 -15.47 -9.00
CA THR A 373 -4.96 -15.82 -10.40
C THR A 373 -4.49 -14.54 -11.10
N LEU A 374 -3.24 -14.50 -11.55
CA LEU A 374 -2.60 -13.33 -12.15
C LEU A 374 -2.28 -13.59 -13.62
N THR A 375 -2.63 -12.65 -14.50
CA THR A 375 -2.20 -12.64 -15.90
C THR A 375 -1.12 -11.59 -16.09
N LEU A 376 0.07 -11.99 -16.52
CA LEU A 376 1.21 -11.10 -16.72
C LEU A 376 1.33 -10.65 -18.19
N ALA A 377 1.90 -9.46 -18.36
CA ALA A 377 2.15 -8.89 -19.69
C ALA A 377 3.23 -9.67 -20.46
N GLY A 378 3.06 -9.79 -21.78
CA GLY A 378 4.09 -10.34 -22.67
C GLY A 378 4.45 -11.81 -22.39
N SER A 379 5.74 -12.15 -22.41
CA SER A 379 6.23 -13.53 -22.18
C SER A 379 6.32 -13.92 -20.70
N GLY A 380 5.83 -13.08 -19.78
CA GLY A 380 5.97 -13.26 -18.34
C GLY A 380 7.28 -12.69 -17.79
N VAL A 381 7.57 -13.04 -16.53
CA VAL A 381 8.62 -12.45 -15.70
C VAL A 381 9.61 -13.55 -15.26
N PRO A 382 10.93 -13.29 -15.18
CA PRO A 382 11.90 -14.28 -14.68
C PRO A 382 11.54 -14.82 -13.29
N PRO A 383 11.92 -16.07 -12.92
CA PRO A 383 11.49 -16.68 -11.66
C PRO A 383 11.83 -15.88 -10.39
N ALA A 384 12.99 -15.21 -10.36
CA ALA A 384 13.38 -14.37 -9.23
C ALA A 384 12.46 -13.14 -9.08
N ASP A 385 12.11 -12.52 -10.20
CA ASP A 385 11.23 -11.35 -10.25
C ASP A 385 9.75 -11.74 -10.03
N LEU A 386 9.39 -12.98 -10.35
CA LEU A 386 8.07 -13.55 -10.07
C LEU A 386 7.84 -13.74 -8.58
N ALA A 387 8.84 -14.27 -7.84
CA ALA A 387 8.76 -14.40 -6.39
C ALA A 387 8.63 -13.03 -5.71
N ALA A 388 9.39 -12.03 -6.16
CA ALA A 388 9.28 -10.65 -5.68
C ALA A 388 7.91 -10.03 -6.03
N LEU A 389 7.37 -10.30 -7.22
CA LEU A 389 6.02 -9.86 -7.61
C LEU A 389 4.95 -10.48 -6.71
N GLN A 390 5.01 -11.79 -6.49
CA GLN A 390 4.05 -12.52 -5.63
C GLN A 390 4.11 -12.00 -4.19
N ALA A 391 5.30 -11.83 -3.63
CA ALA A 391 5.48 -11.27 -2.30
C ALA A 391 4.91 -9.84 -2.19
N GLY A 392 5.16 -8.98 -3.19
CA GLY A 392 4.62 -7.62 -3.20
C GLY A 392 3.09 -7.58 -3.35
N VAL A 393 2.50 -8.46 -4.16
CA VAL A 393 1.04 -8.59 -4.26
C VAL A 393 0.46 -9.11 -2.95
N GLU A 394 1.07 -10.14 -2.36
CA GLU A 394 0.66 -10.71 -1.07
C GLU A 394 0.66 -9.66 0.04
N GLU A 395 1.73 -8.85 0.14
CA GLU A 395 1.84 -7.77 1.12
C GLU A 395 0.73 -6.72 0.96
N ARG A 396 0.49 -6.23 -0.27
CA ARG A 396 -0.57 -5.24 -0.54
C ARG A 396 -1.96 -5.77 -0.23
N VAL A 397 -2.24 -7.01 -0.64
CA VAL A 397 -3.54 -7.65 -0.41
C VAL A 397 -3.75 -7.96 1.07
N ALA A 398 -2.71 -8.43 1.78
CA ALA A 398 -2.78 -8.66 3.21
C ALA A 398 -3.00 -7.36 3.99
N ALA A 399 -2.39 -6.25 3.58
CA ALA A 399 -2.63 -4.93 4.17
C ALA A 399 -4.09 -4.49 4.02
N LEU A 400 -4.70 -4.70 2.85
CA LEU A 400 -6.12 -4.39 2.63
C LEU A 400 -7.06 -5.27 3.46
N ILE A 401 -6.77 -6.57 3.58
CA ILE A 401 -7.54 -7.47 4.45
C ILE A 401 -7.42 -7.03 5.91
N ALA A 402 -6.21 -6.63 6.32
CA ALA A 402 -5.94 -6.18 7.67
C ALA A 402 -6.68 -4.88 8.03
N ASP A 403 -6.93 -3.99 7.07
CA ASP A 403 -7.62 -2.70 7.28
C ASP A 403 -9.15 -2.86 7.42
N LEU A 404 -9.71 -4.03 7.11
CA LEU A 404 -11.15 -4.26 7.24
C LEU A 404 -11.63 -4.18 8.70
N PRO A 405 -12.74 -3.48 8.96
CA PRO A 405 -13.34 -3.43 10.29
C PRO A 405 -13.97 -4.79 10.67
N PRO A 406 -14.27 -5.03 11.96
CA PRO A 406 -15.00 -6.22 12.37
C PRO A 406 -16.36 -6.32 11.66
N GLY A 407 -16.71 -7.50 11.16
CA GLY A 407 -17.89 -7.70 10.29
C GLY A 407 -17.73 -7.16 8.85
N GLY A 408 -16.54 -6.68 8.49
CA GLY A 408 -16.26 -6.11 7.17
C GLY A 408 -16.35 -7.14 6.04
N THR A 409 -16.74 -6.65 4.86
CA THR A 409 -16.82 -7.45 3.64
C THR A 409 -15.57 -7.27 2.78
N LEU A 410 -14.85 -8.37 2.55
CA LEU A 410 -13.76 -8.45 1.58
C LEU A 410 -14.35 -8.60 0.17
N ARG A 411 -14.22 -7.54 -0.64
CA ARG A 411 -14.72 -7.48 -2.02
C ARG A 411 -13.58 -7.64 -3.02
N GLN A 412 -13.82 -8.33 -4.13
CA GLN A 412 -12.81 -8.56 -5.15
C GLN A 412 -12.27 -7.28 -5.79
N GLY A 413 -13.12 -6.29 -6.10
CA GLY A 413 -12.74 -5.09 -6.86
C GLY A 413 -11.51 -4.33 -6.31
N PRO A 414 -11.51 -3.91 -5.03
CA PRO A 414 -10.35 -3.24 -4.41
C PRO A 414 -9.08 -4.10 -4.41
N ILE A 415 -9.21 -5.42 -4.25
CA ILE A 415 -8.10 -6.37 -4.19
C ILE A 415 -7.47 -6.54 -5.59
N VAL A 416 -8.30 -6.63 -6.63
CA VAL A 416 -7.86 -6.64 -8.03
C VAL A 416 -7.12 -5.35 -8.36
N LEU A 417 -7.66 -4.19 -7.98
CA LEU A 417 -7.00 -2.90 -8.20
C LEU A 417 -5.61 -2.85 -7.53
N ALA A 418 -5.47 -3.38 -6.32
CA ALA A 418 -4.20 -3.44 -5.62
C ALA A 418 -3.17 -4.36 -6.31
N ALA A 419 -3.63 -5.44 -6.96
CA ALA A 419 -2.76 -6.28 -7.78
C ALA A 419 -2.34 -5.57 -9.07
N LEU A 420 -3.28 -4.91 -9.76
CA LEU A 420 -3.05 -4.15 -11.01
C LEU A 420 -2.20 -2.89 -10.84
N SER A 421 -1.96 -2.45 -9.59
CA SER A 421 -1.02 -1.36 -9.33
C SER A 421 0.43 -1.69 -9.73
N ASP A 422 0.77 -2.97 -9.88
CA ASP A 422 2.04 -3.41 -10.45
C ASP A 422 1.89 -3.53 -11.97
N ALA A 423 2.64 -2.71 -12.72
CA ALA A 423 2.57 -2.63 -14.18
C ALA A 423 2.85 -3.96 -14.91
N ARG A 424 3.40 -4.97 -14.21
CA ARG A 424 3.65 -6.31 -14.77
C ARG A 424 2.37 -7.17 -14.83
N VAL A 425 1.33 -6.81 -14.08
CA VAL A 425 0.05 -7.53 -14.01
C VAL A 425 -0.95 -6.86 -14.95
N VAL A 426 -1.47 -7.62 -15.92
CA VAL A 426 -2.47 -7.17 -16.89
C VAL A 426 -3.89 -7.43 -16.39
N ASP A 427 -4.07 -8.58 -15.75
CA ASP A 427 -5.36 -8.99 -15.19
C ASP A 427 -5.16 -9.78 -13.90
N ALA A 428 -6.14 -9.72 -13.01
CA ALA A 428 -6.12 -10.45 -11.74
C ALA A 428 -7.52 -10.88 -11.31
N ALA A 429 -7.64 -12.12 -10.83
CA ALA A 429 -8.84 -12.65 -10.21
C ALA A 429 -8.50 -13.25 -8.83
N PHE A 430 -9.39 -13.07 -7.86
CA PHE A 430 -9.19 -13.55 -6.50
C PHE A 430 -10.37 -14.36 -6.01
N GLU A 431 -10.07 -15.48 -5.37
CA GLU A 431 -11.03 -16.31 -4.64
C GLU A 431 -10.64 -16.33 -3.16
N PHE A 432 -11.63 -16.12 -2.30
CA PHE A 432 -11.46 -16.11 -0.85
C PHE A 432 -12.22 -17.28 -0.23
N ALA A 433 -11.62 -17.94 0.74
CA ALA A 433 -12.26 -19.03 1.47
C ALA A 433 -12.12 -18.84 2.98
N THR A 434 -13.24 -18.94 3.68
CA THR A 434 -13.36 -18.92 5.15
C THR A 434 -14.10 -20.18 5.61
N ALA A 435 -14.18 -20.41 6.93
CA ALA A 435 -14.96 -21.51 7.49
C ALA A 435 -16.45 -21.47 7.13
N THR A 436 -16.99 -20.28 6.84
CA THR A 436 -18.43 -20.04 6.60
C THR A 436 -18.81 -19.95 5.13
N GLY A 437 -17.84 -19.88 4.21
CA GLY A 437 -18.10 -19.79 2.77
C GLY A 437 -16.86 -19.48 1.94
N ALA A 438 -16.95 -19.75 0.63
CA ALA A 438 -15.92 -19.44 -0.35
C ALA A 438 -16.52 -18.73 -1.57
N GLY A 439 -15.78 -17.79 -2.15
CA GLY A 439 -16.20 -17.04 -3.33
C GLY A 439 -15.38 -15.78 -3.59
N PRO A 440 -15.78 -14.96 -4.59
CA PRO A 440 -15.13 -13.70 -4.92
C PRO A 440 -15.37 -12.60 -3.88
N THR A 441 -16.29 -12.82 -2.95
CA THR A 441 -16.59 -11.89 -1.87
C THR A 441 -16.94 -12.67 -0.63
N VAL A 442 -16.33 -12.31 0.50
CA VAL A 442 -16.57 -12.96 1.79
C VAL A 442 -16.68 -11.89 2.87
N SER A 443 -17.59 -12.07 3.82
CA SER A 443 -17.73 -11.18 4.97
C SER A 443 -17.27 -11.87 6.23
N ALA A 444 -16.60 -11.14 7.12
CA ALA A 444 -16.40 -11.61 8.48
C ALA A 444 -17.74 -11.67 9.24
N PRO A 445 -17.87 -12.57 10.22
CA PRO A 445 -18.88 -12.44 11.27
C PRO A 445 -18.86 -11.06 11.92
N ALA A 446 -20.01 -10.59 12.44
CA ALA A 446 -20.19 -9.21 12.93
C ALA A 446 -19.17 -8.77 14.00
N ASP A 447 -18.70 -9.72 14.81
CA ASP A 447 -17.74 -9.54 15.91
C ASP A 447 -16.35 -10.11 15.58
N ALA A 448 -16.05 -10.37 14.30
CA ALA A 448 -14.79 -10.97 13.88
C ALA A 448 -14.06 -10.12 12.85
N ILE A 449 -12.73 -10.21 12.83
CA ILE A 449 -11.86 -9.67 11.78
C ILE A 449 -11.34 -10.80 10.90
N LEU A 450 -11.08 -10.50 9.63
CA LEU A 450 -10.42 -11.45 8.73
C LEU A 450 -8.91 -11.43 8.96
N ARG A 451 -8.33 -12.61 9.15
CA ARG A 451 -6.89 -12.82 9.23
C ARG A 451 -6.41 -13.59 8.01
N PRO A 452 -5.58 -13.00 7.15
CA PRO A 452 -5.05 -13.70 5.98
C PRO A 452 -4.14 -14.86 6.40
N VAL A 453 -4.34 -16.02 5.78
CA VAL A 453 -3.46 -17.20 5.94
C VAL A 453 -2.32 -17.09 4.93
N HIS A 454 -1.09 -17.11 5.43
CA HIS A 454 0.13 -17.04 4.63
C HIS A 454 0.78 -18.44 4.48
N PRO A 455 1.44 -18.73 3.34
CA PRO A 455 1.50 -17.91 2.13
C PRO A 455 0.22 -17.98 1.29
N PHE A 456 0.01 -17.00 0.39
CA PHE A 456 -1.12 -17.04 -0.54
C PHE A 456 -0.91 -18.08 -1.65
N THR A 457 -2.00 -18.59 -2.22
CA THR A 457 -1.93 -19.50 -3.37
C THR A 457 -1.97 -18.69 -4.66
N PHE A 458 -0.90 -18.72 -5.46
CA PHE A 458 -0.83 -18.01 -6.74
C PHE A 458 -0.96 -18.95 -7.94
N ARG A 459 -1.79 -18.58 -8.90
CA ARG A 459 -1.87 -19.17 -10.25
C ARG A 459 -1.49 -18.09 -11.24
N VAL A 460 -0.50 -18.33 -12.09
CA VAL A 460 0.06 -17.29 -12.98
C VAL A 460 -0.03 -17.73 -14.45
N SER A 461 -0.56 -16.86 -15.30
CA SER A 461 -0.66 -17.02 -16.75
C SER A 461 -0.11 -15.78 -17.47
N THR A 462 0.03 -15.85 -18.80
CA THR A 462 0.44 -14.73 -19.66
C THR A 462 -0.63 -14.46 -20.72
N GLU A 463 -0.67 -13.26 -21.29
CA GLU A 463 -1.63 -12.85 -22.34
C GLU A 463 -1.69 -13.81 -23.55
N GLY A 464 -0.60 -14.53 -23.83
CA GLY A 464 -0.49 -15.51 -24.92
C GLY A 464 -1.20 -16.85 -24.67
N GLY A 465 -1.83 -17.06 -23.52
CA GLY A 465 -2.63 -18.26 -23.26
C GLY A 465 -1.86 -19.57 -23.14
N GLN A 466 -0.53 -19.51 -23.00
CA GLN A 466 0.30 -20.65 -22.61
C GLN A 466 1.39 -20.12 -21.69
N ALA A 467 1.49 -20.70 -20.49
CA ALA A 467 2.72 -20.62 -19.70
C ALA A 467 3.89 -20.98 -20.63
N ALA A 468 5.03 -20.30 -20.49
CA ALA A 468 6.24 -20.63 -21.22
C ALA A 468 6.40 -22.17 -21.24
N PRO A 469 6.78 -22.79 -22.38
CA PRO A 469 6.97 -24.23 -22.42
C PRO A 469 7.92 -24.60 -21.27
N GLY A 470 7.46 -25.49 -20.38
CA GLY A 470 8.21 -25.78 -19.18
C GLY A 470 9.62 -26.25 -19.52
N ALA A 471 10.57 -25.91 -18.66
CA ALA A 471 11.95 -26.21 -18.89
C ALA A 471 12.17 -27.73 -18.75
N GLU A 472 13.07 -28.28 -19.56
CA GLU A 472 13.63 -29.59 -19.26
C GLU A 472 14.64 -29.41 -18.11
N ILE A 473 14.38 -30.06 -16.99
CA ILE A 473 15.24 -30.06 -15.81
C ILE A 473 15.97 -31.41 -15.79
N ALA A 474 17.23 -31.42 -16.20
CA ALA A 474 18.06 -32.62 -16.09
C ALA A 474 18.67 -32.71 -14.69
N VAL A 475 18.60 -33.88 -14.06
CA VAL A 475 19.09 -34.13 -12.70
C VAL A 475 20.23 -35.14 -12.72
N ASP A 476 21.36 -34.77 -12.13
CA ASP A 476 22.50 -35.64 -11.85
C ASP A 476 22.62 -35.81 -10.34
N VAL A 477 22.75 -37.06 -9.87
CA VAL A 477 22.75 -37.39 -8.45
C VAL A 477 24.07 -38.05 -8.07
N HIS A 478 24.70 -37.56 -6.99
CA HIS A 478 25.89 -38.16 -6.38
C HIS A 478 25.57 -38.62 -4.95
N LEU A 479 25.64 -39.94 -4.72
CA LEU A 479 25.26 -40.58 -3.47
C LEU A 479 26.43 -41.40 -2.89
N PRO A 480 27.17 -40.84 -1.93
CA PRO A 480 28.17 -41.59 -1.19
C PRO A 480 27.52 -42.45 -0.09
N VAL A 481 27.86 -43.74 -0.06
CA VAL A 481 27.24 -44.74 0.83
C VAL A 481 28.26 -45.65 1.51
N ARG A 482 27.88 -46.16 2.69
CA ARG A 482 28.52 -47.29 3.37
C ARG A 482 27.60 -48.50 3.30
N LEU A 483 28.12 -49.66 2.89
CA LEU A 483 27.30 -50.87 2.75
C LEU A 483 27.11 -51.59 4.09
N VAL A 484 25.92 -52.17 4.27
CA VAL A 484 25.67 -53.12 5.36
C VAL A 484 26.31 -54.47 5.02
N ALA A 485 26.81 -55.19 6.02
CA ALA A 485 27.48 -56.47 5.85
C ALA A 485 26.57 -57.48 5.10
N GLY A 486 27.11 -58.09 4.04
CA GLY A 486 26.39 -59.06 3.20
C GLY A 486 25.71 -58.45 1.96
N VAL A 487 25.74 -57.12 1.78
CA VAL A 487 25.24 -56.45 0.58
C VAL A 487 26.39 -56.11 -0.35
N SER A 488 26.30 -56.52 -1.62
CA SER A 488 27.28 -56.17 -2.64
C SER A 488 27.06 -54.75 -3.17
N ALA A 489 28.14 -54.10 -3.63
CA ALA A 489 28.07 -52.79 -4.27
C ALA A 489 27.07 -52.76 -5.44
N ALA A 490 27.00 -53.83 -6.24
CA ALA A 490 26.05 -53.94 -7.34
C ALA A 490 24.58 -53.93 -6.88
N GLN A 491 24.26 -54.58 -5.76
CA GLN A 491 22.90 -54.59 -5.20
C GLN A 491 22.51 -53.23 -4.63
N ALA A 492 23.43 -52.53 -3.98
CA ALA A 492 23.19 -51.18 -3.46
C ALA A 492 23.02 -50.16 -4.59
N THR A 493 23.89 -50.19 -5.61
CA THR A 493 23.78 -49.31 -6.78
C THR A 493 22.47 -49.54 -7.55
N ALA A 494 22.03 -50.78 -7.73
CA ALA A 494 20.75 -51.08 -8.37
C ALA A 494 19.56 -50.53 -7.58
N ALA A 495 19.58 -50.68 -6.25
CA ALA A 495 18.52 -50.18 -5.38
C ALA A 495 18.46 -48.64 -5.35
N LEU A 496 19.61 -47.97 -5.24
CA LEU A 496 19.70 -46.50 -5.21
C LEU A 496 19.30 -45.87 -6.55
N THR A 497 19.75 -46.44 -7.67
CA THR A 497 19.37 -45.97 -9.01
C THR A 497 17.86 -46.13 -9.24
N ALA A 498 17.28 -47.26 -8.83
CA ALA A 498 15.83 -47.49 -8.93
C ALA A 498 15.03 -46.50 -8.07
N ALA A 499 15.44 -46.30 -6.81
CA ALA A 499 14.79 -45.35 -5.91
C ALA A 499 14.90 -43.90 -6.40
N THR A 500 16.08 -43.50 -6.90
CA THR A 500 16.30 -42.16 -7.49
C THR A 500 15.45 -41.95 -8.74
N THR A 501 15.33 -42.98 -9.60
CA THR A 501 14.48 -42.93 -10.79
C THR A 501 13.01 -42.78 -10.41
N SER A 502 12.55 -43.54 -9.42
CA SER A 502 11.17 -43.45 -8.92
C SER A 502 10.88 -42.11 -8.26
N TRP A 503 11.85 -41.54 -7.56
CA TRP A 503 11.72 -40.22 -6.94
C TRP A 503 11.57 -39.13 -7.99
N VAL A 504 12.46 -39.09 -9.00
CA VAL A 504 12.38 -38.11 -10.09
C VAL A 504 11.06 -38.25 -10.86
N ALA A 505 10.63 -39.48 -11.15
CA ALA A 505 9.35 -39.73 -11.83
C ALA A 505 8.11 -39.34 -11.00
N GLY A 506 8.25 -39.27 -9.67
CA GLY A 506 7.18 -38.91 -8.75
C GLY A 506 7.02 -37.40 -8.53
N LEU A 507 7.97 -36.56 -8.98
CA LEU A 507 7.95 -35.12 -8.75
C LEU A 507 6.76 -34.46 -9.47
N GLN A 508 5.99 -33.67 -8.72
CA GLN A 508 4.81 -32.95 -9.21
C GLN A 508 5.06 -31.43 -9.24
N PRO A 509 4.33 -30.67 -10.08
CA PRO A 509 4.34 -29.22 -10.05
C PRO A 509 4.08 -28.68 -8.64
N GLY A 510 4.88 -27.70 -8.22
CA GLY A 510 4.81 -27.11 -6.87
C GLY A 510 5.69 -27.80 -5.83
N GLN A 511 6.37 -28.90 -6.18
CA GLN A 511 7.43 -29.48 -5.37
C GLN A 511 8.81 -28.88 -5.69
N ALA A 512 9.77 -29.07 -4.81
CA ALA A 512 11.16 -28.66 -5.02
C ALA A 512 12.10 -29.87 -4.96
N ILE A 513 13.03 -29.94 -5.91
CA ILE A 513 14.17 -30.85 -5.89
C ILE A 513 15.12 -30.34 -4.82
N THR A 514 15.34 -31.17 -3.80
CA THR A 514 16.21 -30.89 -2.65
C THR A 514 16.97 -32.16 -2.28
N VAL A 515 18.14 -31.99 -1.65
CA VAL A 515 18.91 -33.13 -1.13
C VAL A 515 18.14 -33.86 -0.03
N ASP A 516 17.39 -33.14 0.81
CA ASP A 516 16.52 -33.74 1.84
C ASP A 516 15.42 -34.62 1.24
N GLY A 517 14.74 -34.13 0.20
CA GLY A 517 13.71 -34.89 -0.51
C GLY A 517 14.26 -36.17 -1.15
N LEU A 518 15.45 -36.09 -1.76
CA LEU A 518 16.15 -37.24 -2.31
C LEU A 518 16.50 -38.25 -1.20
N LEU A 519 17.17 -37.80 -0.14
CA LEU A 519 17.63 -38.65 0.95
C LEU A 519 16.48 -39.35 1.67
N ALA A 520 15.32 -38.69 1.79
CA ALA A 520 14.12 -39.32 2.31
C ALA A 520 13.59 -40.43 1.38
N ALA A 521 13.64 -40.23 0.06
CA ALA A 521 13.13 -41.17 -0.93
C ALA A 521 14.04 -42.40 -1.14
N VAL A 522 15.37 -42.23 -1.02
CA VAL A 522 16.34 -43.30 -1.26
C VAL A 522 16.81 -44.01 0.02
N ARG A 523 16.18 -43.74 1.17
CA ARG A 523 16.59 -44.34 2.45
C ARG A 523 16.27 -45.83 2.53
N ASP A 524 17.30 -46.65 2.71
CA ASP A 524 17.17 -48.07 3.06
C ASP A 524 18.29 -48.49 4.02
N ASP A 525 18.06 -48.27 5.32
CA ASP A 525 19.02 -48.55 6.39
C ASP A 525 19.35 -50.05 6.53
N THR A 526 18.61 -50.95 5.84
CA THR A 526 18.90 -52.39 5.84
C THR A 526 19.98 -52.78 4.85
N ARG A 527 20.27 -51.92 3.86
CA ARG A 527 21.24 -52.21 2.79
C ARG A 527 22.45 -51.29 2.79
N TYR A 528 22.28 -50.03 3.19
CA TYR A 528 23.35 -49.04 3.19
C TYR A 528 23.06 -47.88 4.15
N GLN A 529 24.11 -47.15 4.52
CA GLN A 529 24.05 -45.89 5.23
C GLN A 529 24.49 -44.75 4.29
N LEU A 530 23.63 -43.73 4.16
CA LEU A 530 23.89 -42.55 3.31
C LEU A 530 24.81 -41.55 4.03
N LEU A 531 25.85 -41.08 3.35
CA LEU A 531 26.73 -40.01 3.84
C LEU A 531 26.16 -38.65 3.41
N ARG A 532 25.29 -38.09 4.25
CA ARG A 532 24.49 -36.88 3.93
C ARG A 532 25.34 -35.66 3.59
N SER A 533 26.42 -35.41 4.33
CA SER A 533 27.32 -34.26 4.15
C SER A 533 27.96 -34.17 2.77
N ASP A 534 28.08 -35.31 2.10
CA ASP A 534 28.80 -35.45 0.83
C ASP A 534 27.84 -35.75 -0.33
N THR A 535 26.54 -35.80 -0.05
CA THR A 535 25.51 -35.99 -1.07
C THR A 535 25.30 -34.69 -1.83
N ALA A 536 25.30 -34.78 -3.15
CA ALA A 536 25.06 -33.64 -4.03
C ALA A 536 24.04 -33.99 -5.11
N VAL A 537 23.18 -33.02 -5.43
CA VAL A 537 22.27 -33.10 -6.58
C VAL A 537 22.58 -31.91 -7.48
N THR A 538 22.92 -32.17 -8.73
CA THR A 538 23.14 -31.12 -9.72
C THR A 538 21.93 -31.09 -10.65
N THR A 539 21.29 -29.93 -10.76
CA THR A 539 20.20 -29.72 -11.70
C THR A 539 20.64 -28.78 -12.81
N GLU A 540 20.31 -29.12 -14.05
CA GLU A 540 20.48 -28.27 -15.22
C GLU A 540 19.11 -27.87 -15.76
N ALA A 541 18.84 -26.57 -15.81
CA ALA A 541 17.61 -26.01 -16.37
C ALA A 541 17.96 -24.79 -17.24
N ALA A 542 17.50 -24.77 -18.49
CA ALA A 542 17.74 -23.68 -19.44
C ALA A 542 19.23 -23.25 -19.55
N GLY A 543 20.16 -24.21 -19.51
CA GLY A 543 21.61 -23.97 -19.60
C GLY A 543 22.27 -23.44 -18.32
N ARG A 544 21.56 -23.40 -17.19
CA ARG A 544 22.12 -23.06 -15.88
C ARG A 544 22.28 -24.32 -15.02
N PHE A 545 23.44 -24.45 -14.40
CA PHE A 545 23.73 -25.52 -13.45
C PHE A 545 23.55 -25.01 -12.03
N LEU A 546 22.83 -25.77 -11.21
CA LEU A 546 22.67 -25.53 -9.78
C LEU A 546 23.09 -26.79 -9.03
N GLN A 547 24.07 -26.65 -8.14
CA GLN A 547 24.49 -27.73 -7.25
C GLN A 547 23.80 -27.56 -5.89
N LEU A 548 23.05 -28.57 -5.49
CA LEU A 548 22.32 -28.67 -4.23
C LEU A 548 23.10 -29.55 -3.27
N SER A 549 23.16 -29.15 -2.00
CA SER A 549 23.82 -29.90 -0.91
C SER A 549 22.90 -29.95 0.33
N ASP A 550 23.25 -30.73 1.35
CA ASP A 550 22.42 -30.93 2.55
C ASP A 550 22.07 -29.58 3.21
N GLY A 551 20.77 -29.25 3.29
CA GLY A 551 20.28 -27.97 3.80
C GLY A 551 20.58 -26.72 2.96
N VAL A 552 21.17 -26.85 1.76
CA VAL A 552 21.58 -25.71 0.92
C VAL A 552 21.12 -25.88 -0.53
N GLY A 553 20.28 -24.95 -0.96
CA GLY A 553 19.76 -24.85 -2.32
C GLY A 553 18.52 -25.71 -2.56
N SER A 554 17.68 -25.25 -3.49
CA SER A 554 16.52 -26.01 -3.99
C SER A 554 16.22 -25.62 -5.43
N GLN A 555 15.81 -26.58 -6.25
CA GLN A 555 15.31 -26.31 -7.60
C GLN A 555 13.78 -26.52 -7.63
N PRO A 556 12.96 -25.47 -7.78
CA PRO A 556 11.51 -25.64 -7.88
C PRO A 556 11.12 -26.32 -9.19
N VAL A 557 10.05 -27.13 -9.15
CA VAL A 557 9.42 -27.75 -10.32
C VAL A 557 8.14 -26.97 -10.63
N ALA A 558 8.15 -26.20 -11.73
CA ALA A 558 7.01 -25.42 -12.16
C ALA A 558 6.00 -26.25 -12.96
N ALA A 559 4.79 -25.70 -13.13
CA ALA A 559 3.78 -26.32 -13.97
C ALA A 559 4.22 -26.33 -15.43
N GLY A 560 4.39 -27.54 -15.99
CA GLY A 560 4.85 -27.77 -17.37
C GLY A 560 6.31 -28.21 -17.48
N ASP A 561 7.11 -28.11 -16.42
CA ASP A 561 8.51 -28.57 -16.41
C ASP A 561 8.57 -30.09 -16.59
N ARG A 562 9.58 -30.55 -17.34
CA ARG A 562 9.86 -31.97 -17.52
C ARG A 562 11.16 -32.31 -16.80
N VAL A 563 11.06 -33.02 -15.68
CA VAL A 563 12.24 -33.47 -14.94
C VAL A 563 12.73 -34.81 -15.51
N THR A 564 14.00 -34.89 -15.87
CA THR A 564 14.64 -36.10 -16.39
C THR A 564 15.88 -36.44 -15.56
N LEU A 565 16.02 -37.71 -15.19
CA LEU A 565 17.24 -38.19 -14.52
C LEU A 565 18.30 -38.44 -15.59
N ARG A 566 19.41 -37.72 -15.53
CA ARG A 566 20.56 -37.90 -16.42
C ARG A 566 21.49 -39.00 -15.91
N GLY A 567 21.70 -39.07 -14.60
CA GLY A 567 22.55 -40.09 -14.01
C GLY A 567 22.47 -40.18 -12.48
N THR A 568 22.82 -41.35 -11.96
CA THR A 568 23.03 -41.59 -10.54
C THR A 568 24.40 -42.22 -10.35
N VAL A 569 25.29 -41.50 -9.66
CA VAL A 569 26.63 -41.95 -9.31
C VAL A 569 26.61 -42.37 -7.85
N VAL A 570 26.80 -43.67 -7.60
CA VAL A 570 26.91 -44.23 -6.26
C VAL A 570 28.38 -44.44 -5.94
N ASP A 571 28.88 -43.74 -4.92
CA ASP A 571 30.25 -43.85 -4.42
C ASP A 571 30.25 -44.73 -3.16
N VAL A 572 30.78 -45.95 -3.27
CA VAL A 572 30.87 -46.87 -2.14
C VAL A 572 32.16 -46.60 -1.40
N ARG A 573 32.05 -46.08 -0.17
CA ARG A 573 33.22 -45.80 0.67
C ARG A 573 33.48 -46.93 1.64
N GLU A 574 34.72 -47.44 1.62
CA GLU A 574 35.18 -48.44 2.58
C GLU A 574 35.47 -47.80 3.95
N GLY A 575 34.68 -48.19 4.95
CA GLY A 575 35.16 -48.34 6.33
C GLY A 575 34.98 -47.17 7.31
N GLY A 576 34.62 -47.57 8.54
CA GLY A 576 34.72 -46.82 9.77
C GLY A 576 33.83 -47.47 10.83
N ALA A 577 34.41 -48.44 11.57
CA ALA A 577 33.88 -48.95 12.84
C ALA A 577 33.68 -47.82 13.85
#